data_AF-A0A845WKL6-F1
#
_entry.id   AF-A0A845WKL6-F1
#
_cell.length_a   1.000
_cell.length_b   1.000
_cell.length_c   1.000
_cell.angle_alpha   90.00
_cell.angle_beta   90.00
_cell.angle_gamma   90.00
#
_symmetry.space_group_name_H-M   'P 1'
#
loop_
_entity.id
_entity.type
_entity.pdbx_description
1 polymer ?
#
loop_
_entity_poly.entity_id
_entity_poly.type
_entity_poly.pdbx_seq_one_letter_code
_entity_poly.pdbx_strand_id
1 'polypeptide(L)'
;MFNQELSQEIIKTLQGFRAAKTKNFKKLAEVAGLDITSDFAGANLRGVNLSRLNLSHADLSDTDLRDAKLSGTDLSGADLSGADLSGASLISANLSHANLSNAQVKGTRFGKNPGLVEQTKDNLIKRGGIWEPSITEVLLAWNELNDRDRDWMIATGESKEIPAGHVLIHEGQSINALYIVLDGILTVSVEAWKSREIARLSNGEVVGEMSFVKDHPPSATVKALEDSIVWSIDRAKLTHKLEQDPRFAARFYRLLAAAIADRIHLTTISLLYFEKEYQIEDPMATNLKIDELTTSSHYRFMATPINKDSIKTYEKVILDKTKAALLINGVIES
;
A
#
# COMPACT_ATOMS: atom_id res chain seq x y z
N MET A 1 -3.04 -4.12 -40.16
CA MET A 1 -1.73 -4.77 -39.88
C MET A 1 -0.94 -3.73 -39.12
N PHE A 2 -0.94 -3.82 -37.79
CA PHE A 2 -0.36 -2.77 -36.94
C PHE A 2 1.17 -2.79 -37.10
N ASN A 3 1.77 -1.63 -37.40
CA ASN A 3 3.19 -1.54 -37.74
C ASN A 3 4.03 -1.73 -36.47
N GLN A 4 4.84 -2.79 -36.41
CA GLN A 4 5.76 -3.03 -35.28
C GLN A 4 6.73 -1.85 -35.07
N GLU A 5 7.08 -1.11 -36.13
CA GLU A 5 7.92 0.08 -36.03
C GLU A 5 7.25 1.20 -35.24
N LEU A 6 5.95 1.45 -35.49
CA LEU A 6 5.17 2.44 -34.75
C LEU A 6 5.07 2.06 -33.26
N SER A 7 4.87 0.78 -32.95
CA SER A 7 4.84 0.31 -31.56
C SER A 7 6.18 0.51 -30.85
N GLN A 8 7.31 0.30 -31.53
CA GLN A 8 8.64 0.54 -30.96
C GLN A 8 8.91 2.04 -30.76
N GLU A 9 8.47 2.88 -31.69
CA GLU A 9 8.58 4.33 -31.59
C GLU A 9 7.75 4.88 -30.43
N ILE A 10 6.52 4.37 -30.23
CA ILE A 10 5.67 4.68 -29.08
C ILE A 10 6.35 4.27 -27.77
N ILE A 11 6.86 3.04 -27.65
CA ILE A 11 7.54 2.57 -26.43
C ILE A 11 8.78 3.43 -26.13
N LYS A 12 9.62 3.68 -27.13
CA LYS A 12 10.83 4.51 -26.98
C LYS A 12 10.49 5.93 -26.52
N THR A 13 9.43 6.47 -27.09
CA THR A 13 8.90 7.80 -26.75
C THR A 13 8.38 7.84 -25.30
N LEU A 14 7.60 6.84 -24.89
CA LEU A 14 7.12 6.67 -23.51
C LEU A 14 8.25 6.53 -22.49
N GLN A 15 9.30 5.78 -22.83
CA GLN A 15 10.50 5.66 -22.00
C GLN A 15 11.24 7.00 -21.87
N GLY A 16 11.34 7.77 -22.96
CA GLY A 16 11.91 9.12 -22.93
C GLY A 16 11.12 10.09 -22.04
N PHE A 17 9.79 9.96 -21.99
CA PHE A 17 8.94 10.85 -21.20
C PHE A 17 9.05 10.63 -19.70
N ARG A 18 9.34 9.40 -19.25
CA ARG A 18 9.63 9.12 -17.84
C ARG A 18 10.85 9.93 -17.34
N ALA A 19 11.83 10.18 -18.21
CA ALA A 19 12.99 10.99 -17.87
C ALA A 19 12.66 12.50 -17.78
N ALA A 20 11.63 12.96 -18.49
CA ALA A 20 11.27 14.38 -18.60
C ALA A 20 10.54 14.98 -17.38
N LYS A 21 10.22 14.17 -16.34
CA LYS A 21 9.53 14.61 -15.10
C LYS A 21 8.26 15.46 -15.31
N THR A 22 7.61 15.38 -16.46
CA THR A 22 6.38 16.13 -16.76
C THR A 22 5.17 15.21 -16.70
N LYS A 23 4.06 15.74 -16.16
CA LYS A 23 2.76 15.05 -16.12
C LYS A 23 1.93 15.31 -17.38
N ASN A 24 2.36 16.25 -18.24
CA ASN A 24 1.62 16.64 -19.44
C ASN A 24 2.07 15.79 -20.64
N PHE A 25 1.66 14.52 -20.62
CA PHE A 25 1.95 13.54 -21.67
C PHE A 25 1.40 13.99 -23.03
N LYS A 26 0.23 14.61 -23.08
CA LYS A 26 -0.38 15.14 -24.31
C LYS A 26 0.54 16.11 -25.06
N LYS A 27 1.09 17.11 -24.36
CA LYS A 27 2.02 18.08 -24.96
C LYS A 27 3.33 17.44 -25.45
N LEU A 28 3.75 16.36 -24.80
CA LEU A 28 4.94 15.61 -25.21
C LEU A 28 4.68 14.70 -26.41
N ALA A 29 3.53 14.03 -26.44
CA ALA A 29 3.06 13.26 -27.58
C ALA A 29 2.95 14.14 -28.82
N GLU A 30 2.38 15.36 -28.70
CA GLU A 30 2.36 16.36 -29.76
C GLU A 30 3.76 16.70 -30.30
N VAL A 31 4.76 16.87 -29.43
CA VAL A 31 6.15 17.14 -29.85
C VAL A 31 6.79 15.94 -30.55
N ALA A 32 6.39 14.72 -30.18
CA ALA A 32 6.82 13.48 -30.84
C ALA A 32 6.01 13.17 -32.11
N GLY A 33 5.02 14.00 -32.47
CA GLY A 33 4.14 13.76 -33.61
C GLY A 33 3.12 12.65 -33.39
N LEU A 34 2.86 12.28 -32.13
CA LEU A 34 1.87 11.26 -31.74
C LEU A 34 0.53 11.90 -31.35
N ASP A 35 -0.55 11.35 -31.90
CA ASP A 35 -1.93 11.63 -31.53
C ASP A 35 -2.43 10.58 -30.53
N ILE A 36 -2.58 11.01 -29.27
CA ILE A 36 -3.10 10.15 -28.20
C ILE A 36 -4.50 9.61 -28.45
N THR A 37 -5.27 10.22 -29.36
CA THR A 37 -6.64 9.83 -29.68
C THR A 37 -6.75 8.80 -30.80
N SER A 38 -5.62 8.39 -31.42
CA SER A 38 -5.65 7.43 -32.54
C SER A 38 -4.42 6.53 -32.65
N ASP A 39 -3.25 6.94 -32.15
CA ASP A 39 -2.00 6.22 -32.41
C ASP A 39 -1.75 5.04 -31.48
N PHE A 40 -2.50 4.92 -30.37
CA PHE A 40 -2.26 3.87 -29.36
C PHE A 40 -3.16 2.64 -29.52
N ALA A 41 -4.24 2.72 -30.31
CA ALA A 41 -5.16 1.62 -30.53
C ALA A 41 -4.43 0.39 -31.10
N GLY A 42 -4.50 -0.77 -30.48
CA GLY A 42 -3.82 -1.99 -30.94
C GLY A 42 -2.30 -2.01 -30.72
N ALA A 43 -1.73 -1.01 -30.04
CA ALA A 43 -0.29 -0.96 -29.76
C ALA A 43 0.13 -2.06 -28.76
N ASN A 44 1.41 -2.44 -28.79
CA ASN A 44 1.99 -3.27 -27.74
C ASN A 44 2.64 -2.36 -26.68
N LEU A 45 2.00 -2.28 -25.51
CA LEU A 45 2.44 -1.52 -24.33
C LEU A 45 2.68 -2.44 -23.12
N ARG A 46 2.95 -3.72 -23.38
CA ARG A 46 3.17 -4.71 -22.33
C ARG A 46 4.31 -4.29 -21.40
N GLY A 47 4.04 -4.31 -20.09
CA GLY A 47 5.02 -4.00 -19.04
C GLY A 47 5.46 -2.53 -18.99
N VAL A 48 4.88 -1.66 -19.83
CA VAL A 48 5.26 -0.25 -19.88
C VAL A 48 4.78 0.45 -18.61
N ASN A 49 5.62 1.34 -18.09
CA ASN A 49 5.24 2.20 -16.97
C ASN A 49 4.57 3.48 -17.49
N LEU A 50 3.25 3.54 -17.31
CA LEU A 50 2.36 4.64 -17.67
C LEU A 50 1.81 5.37 -16.44
N SER A 51 2.34 5.07 -15.24
CA SER A 51 1.85 5.60 -13.98
C SER A 51 1.87 7.12 -13.96
N ARG A 52 0.78 7.72 -13.46
CA ARG A 52 0.60 9.17 -13.29
C ARG A 52 0.66 10.01 -14.57
N LEU A 53 0.58 9.38 -15.74
CA LEU A 53 0.43 10.10 -17.00
C LEU A 53 -1.01 10.60 -17.18
N ASN A 54 -1.17 11.65 -17.98
CA ASN A 54 -2.48 12.08 -18.47
C ASN A 54 -2.76 11.40 -19.81
N LEU A 55 -3.63 10.39 -19.79
CA LEU A 55 -4.14 9.64 -20.95
C LEU A 55 -5.65 9.85 -21.09
N SER A 56 -6.18 10.99 -20.61
CA SER A 56 -7.60 11.28 -20.76
C SER A 56 -7.97 11.38 -22.25
N HIS A 57 -9.10 10.79 -22.60
CA HIS A 57 -9.60 10.66 -23.98
C HIS A 57 -8.67 9.92 -24.96
N ALA A 58 -7.67 9.18 -24.47
CA ALA A 58 -6.81 8.39 -25.33
C ALA A 58 -7.56 7.20 -25.94
N ASP A 59 -7.23 6.83 -27.18
CA ASP A 59 -7.69 5.59 -27.79
C ASP A 59 -6.68 4.48 -27.49
N LEU A 60 -7.01 3.64 -26.53
CA LEU A 60 -6.27 2.45 -26.11
C LEU A 60 -7.05 1.17 -26.47
N SER A 61 -7.99 1.25 -27.41
CA SER A 61 -8.77 0.09 -27.85
C SER A 61 -7.85 -1.02 -28.39
N ASP A 62 -8.16 -2.29 -28.13
CA ASP A 62 -7.41 -3.48 -28.56
C ASP A 62 -5.90 -3.50 -28.21
N THR A 63 -5.44 -2.62 -27.31
CA THR A 63 -4.03 -2.48 -26.93
C THR A 63 -3.58 -3.63 -26.02
N ASP A 64 -2.37 -4.14 -26.21
CA ASP A 64 -1.72 -5.07 -25.27
C ASP A 64 -1.09 -4.27 -24.11
N LEU A 65 -1.79 -4.22 -22.98
CA LEU A 65 -1.39 -3.54 -21.74
C LEU A 65 -1.02 -4.55 -20.64
N ARG A 66 -0.71 -5.80 -20.98
CA ARG A 66 -0.38 -6.82 -19.99
C ARG A 66 0.78 -6.37 -19.10
N ASP A 67 0.70 -6.64 -17.81
CA ASP A 67 1.74 -6.27 -16.83
C ASP A 67 2.09 -4.76 -16.78
N ALA A 68 1.31 -3.88 -17.43
CA ALA A 68 1.59 -2.45 -17.47
C ALA A 68 1.32 -1.79 -16.10
N LYS A 69 2.08 -0.73 -15.79
CA LYS A 69 1.88 0.07 -14.58
C LYS A 69 1.05 1.31 -14.94
N LEU A 70 -0.21 1.33 -14.51
CA LEU A 70 -1.19 2.40 -14.78
C LEU A 70 -1.63 3.09 -13.47
N SER A 71 -0.87 2.90 -12.38
CA SER A 71 -1.23 3.45 -11.08
C SER A 71 -1.26 4.98 -11.12
N GLY A 72 -2.35 5.56 -10.61
CA GLY A 72 -2.58 7.00 -10.57
C GLY A 72 -2.70 7.70 -11.94
N THR A 73 -2.82 6.95 -13.04
CA THR A 73 -2.97 7.50 -14.40
C THR A 73 -4.37 8.12 -14.56
N ASP A 74 -4.45 9.25 -15.27
CA ASP A 74 -5.74 9.81 -15.68
C ASP A 74 -6.20 9.16 -16.99
N LEU A 75 -7.18 8.27 -16.93
CA LEU A 75 -7.81 7.56 -18.06
C LEU A 75 -9.25 8.07 -18.28
N SER A 76 -9.58 9.26 -17.79
CA SER A 76 -10.94 9.78 -17.94
C SER A 76 -11.33 9.90 -19.41
N GLY A 77 -12.47 9.31 -19.76
CA GLY A 77 -12.98 9.27 -21.14
C GLY A 77 -12.13 8.48 -22.13
N ALA A 78 -11.13 7.71 -21.69
CA ALA A 78 -10.31 6.88 -22.57
C ALA A 78 -11.10 5.68 -23.11
N ASP A 79 -10.80 5.25 -24.33
CA ASP A 79 -11.32 4.00 -24.88
C ASP A 79 -10.35 2.86 -24.57
N LEU A 80 -10.76 1.91 -23.72
CA LEU A 80 -10.01 0.69 -23.37
C LEU A 80 -10.74 -0.55 -23.90
N SER A 81 -11.63 -0.40 -24.88
CA SER A 81 -12.43 -1.52 -25.37
C SER A 81 -11.54 -2.58 -26.03
N GLY A 82 -11.75 -3.85 -25.68
CA GLY A 82 -10.94 -4.96 -26.19
C GLY A 82 -9.48 -5.03 -25.69
N ALA A 83 -8.98 -4.04 -24.95
CA ALA A 83 -7.61 -4.01 -24.45
C ALA A 83 -7.29 -5.20 -23.53
N ASP A 84 -6.07 -5.73 -23.59
CA ASP A 84 -5.59 -6.76 -22.67
C ASP A 84 -4.84 -6.13 -21.48
N LEU A 85 -5.51 -6.01 -20.33
CA LEU A 85 -4.98 -5.46 -19.09
C LEU A 85 -4.46 -6.55 -18.14
N SER A 86 -4.29 -7.80 -18.59
CA SER A 86 -3.98 -8.92 -17.69
C SER A 86 -2.69 -8.67 -16.90
N GLY A 87 -2.76 -8.74 -15.56
CA GLY A 87 -1.63 -8.44 -14.66
C GLY A 87 -1.26 -6.96 -14.51
N ALA A 88 -1.97 -6.04 -15.18
CA ALA A 88 -1.72 -4.59 -15.05
C ALA A 88 -2.17 -4.05 -13.68
N SER A 89 -1.59 -2.93 -13.24
CA SER A 89 -2.03 -2.21 -12.03
C SER A 89 -2.69 -0.89 -12.37
N LEU A 90 -4.02 -0.79 -12.19
CA LEU A 90 -4.81 0.44 -12.31
C LEU A 90 -5.10 1.08 -10.95
N ILE A 91 -4.37 0.76 -9.90
CA ILE A 91 -4.66 1.30 -8.56
C ILE A 91 -4.64 2.84 -8.59
N SER A 92 -5.69 3.47 -8.05
CA SER A 92 -5.85 4.94 -8.06
C SER A 92 -5.97 5.60 -9.44
N ALA A 93 -6.11 4.85 -10.54
CA ALA A 93 -6.36 5.42 -11.86
C ALA A 93 -7.77 6.05 -11.94
N ASN A 94 -7.88 7.20 -12.60
CA ASN A 94 -9.18 7.83 -12.87
C ASN A 94 -9.82 7.18 -14.11
N LEU A 95 -10.90 6.42 -13.93
CA LEU A 95 -11.65 5.71 -14.97
C LEU A 95 -13.02 6.36 -15.26
N SER A 96 -13.19 7.64 -14.90
CA SER A 96 -14.42 8.39 -15.16
C SER A 96 -14.74 8.41 -16.64
N HIS A 97 -15.88 7.84 -17.03
CA HIS A 97 -16.32 7.72 -18.43
C HIS A 97 -15.41 6.87 -19.33
N ALA A 98 -14.49 6.07 -18.77
CA ALA A 98 -13.65 5.18 -19.57
C ALA A 98 -14.47 3.99 -20.11
N ASN A 99 -14.19 3.57 -21.35
CA ASN A 99 -14.84 2.43 -21.97
C ASN A 99 -14.04 1.13 -21.71
N LEU A 100 -14.51 0.28 -20.78
CA LEU A 100 -13.87 -1.01 -20.44
C LEU A 100 -14.57 -2.22 -21.08
N SER A 101 -15.37 -1.98 -22.12
CA SER A 101 -16.13 -3.03 -22.82
C SER A 101 -15.18 -4.08 -23.39
N ASN A 102 -15.41 -5.36 -23.09
CA ASN A 102 -14.61 -6.48 -23.60
C ASN A 102 -13.10 -6.51 -23.23
N ALA A 103 -12.60 -5.56 -22.43
CA ALA A 103 -11.22 -5.61 -21.94
C ALA A 103 -10.89 -6.93 -21.20
N GLN A 104 -9.69 -7.47 -21.37
CA GLN A 104 -9.26 -8.63 -20.58
C GLN A 104 -8.66 -8.14 -19.27
N VAL A 105 -9.25 -8.51 -18.14
CA VAL A 105 -8.87 -7.96 -16.82
C VAL A 105 -8.38 -9.01 -15.83
N LYS A 106 -7.93 -10.17 -16.33
CA LYS A 106 -7.51 -11.28 -15.48
C LYS A 106 -6.23 -10.91 -14.72
N GLY A 107 -6.31 -10.90 -13.40
CA GLY A 107 -5.19 -10.49 -12.53
C GLY A 107 -4.91 -8.99 -12.55
N THR A 108 -5.76 -8.19 -13.19
CA THR A 108 -5.63 -6.73 -13.18
C THR A 108 -5.98 -6.19 -11.80
N ARG A 109 -5.12 -5.34 -11.24
CA ARG A 109 -5.27 -4.79 -9.89
C ARG A 109 -5.97 -3.44 -9.95
N PHE A 110 -7.13 -3.36 -9.33
CA PHE A 110 -7.95 -2.16 -9.15
C PHE A 110 -7.86 -1.68 -7.70
N GLY A 111 -8.35 -0.48 -7.41
CA GLY A 111 -8.43 0.04 -6.05
C GLY A 111 -9.48 1.15 -5.97
N LYS A 112 -9.11 2.32 -5.46
CA LYS A 112 -9.98 3.50 -5.57
C LYS A 112 -9.91 4.07 -6.98
N ASN A 113 -10.82 3.64 -7.85
CA ASN A 113 -10.91 4.10 -9.23
C ASN A 113 -12.15 4.99 -9.43
N PRO A 114 -12.01 6.33 -9.42
CA PRO A 114 -13.12 7.22 -9.77
C PRO A 114 -13.72 6.83 -11.13
N GLY A 115 -15.06 6.86 -11.25
CA GLY A 115 -15.76 6.49 -12.48
C GLY A 115 -16.28 5.07 -12.55
N LEU A 116 -15.75 4.15 -11.73
CA LEU A 116 -16.30 2.81 -11.61
C LEU A 116 -17.47 2.80 -10.62
N VAL A 117 -18.66 2.45 -11.12
CA VAL A 117 -19.83 2.16 -10.29
C VAL A 117 -19.82 0.70 -9.83
N GLU A 118 -20.56 0.37 -8.78
CA GLU A 118 -20.52 -0.96 -8.15
C GLU A 118 -20.86 -2.09 -9.14
N GLN A 119 -21.81 -1.86 -10.06
CA GLN A 119 -22.16 -2.81 -11.12
C GLN A 119 -20.97 -3.14 -12.05
N THR A 120 -20.18 -2.12 -12.40
CA THR A 120 -18.98 -2.30 -13.23
C THR A 120 -17.90 -3.02 -12.45
N LYS A 121 -17.71 -2.68 -11.17
CA LYS A 121 -16.78 -3.38 -10.27
C LYS A 121 -17.10 -4.87 -10.18
N ASP A 122 -18.35 -5.24 -9.92
CA ASP A 122 -18.79 -6.63 -9.86
C ASP A 122 -18.52 -7.39 -11.18
N ASN A 123 -18.75 -6.72 -12.32
CA ASN A 123 -18.45 -7.28 -13.64
C ASN A 123 -16.95 -7.53 -13.83
N LEU A 124 -16.11 -6.58 -13.43
CA LEU A 124 -14.65 -6.68 -13.54
C LEU A 124 -14.10 -7.79 -12.63
N ILE A 125 -14.63 -7.91 -11.41
CA ILE A 125 -14.28 -9.01 -10.48
C ILE A 125 -14.64 -10.36 -11.10
N LYS A 126 -15.84 -10.51 -11.68
CA LYS A 126 -16.25 -11.74 -12.39
C LYS A 126 -15.35 -12.09 -13.58
N ARG A 127 -14.73 -11.08 -14.21
CA ARG A 127 -13.77 -11.24 -15.32
C ARG A 127 -12.34 -11.49 -14.84
N GLY A 128 -12.11 -11.62 -13.53
CA GLY A 128 -10.82 -11.94 -12.93
C GLY A 128 -10.03 -10.72 -12.47
N GLY A 129 -10.64 -9.53 -12.41
CA GLY A 129 -10.04 -8.36 -11.78
C GLY A 129 -9.87 -8.57 -10.28
N ILE A 130 -8.74 -8.10 -9.76
CA ILE A 130 -8.38 -8.13 -8.34
C ILE A 130 -8.64 -6.74 -7.79
N TRP A 131 -9.37 -6.63 -6.68
CA TRP A 131 -9.58 -5.36 -6.01
C TRP A 131 -8.63 -5.27 -4.81
N GLU A 132 -7.72 -4.31 -4.84
CA GLU A 132 -6.86 -4.02 -3.71
C GLU A 132 -7.67 -3.37 -2.58
N PRO A 133 -7.38 -3.73 -1.31
CA PRO A 133 -8.07 -3.14 -0.19
C PRO A 133 -7.98 -1.63 -0.22
N SER A 134 -9.14 -0.99 -0.35
CA SER A 134 -9.20 0.44 -0.12
C SER A 134 -8.83 0.73 1.34
N ILE A 135 -8.33 1.93 1.63
CA ILE A 135 -8.15 2.36 3.02
C ILE A 135 -9.43 2.12 3.85
N THR A 136 -10.61 2.19 3.23
CA THR A 136 -11.88 1.85 3.88
C THR A 136 -11.91 0.41 4.39
N GLU A 137 -11.49 -0.56 3.58
CA GLU A 137 -11.47 -1.98 3.98
C GLU A 137 -10.44 -2.25 5.09
N VAL A 138 -9.26 -1.63 4.99
CA VAL A 138 -8.24 -1.70 6.04
C VAL A 138 -8.76 -1.11 7.36
N LEU A 139 -9.41 0.05 7.31
CA LEU A 139 -9.98 0.70 8.50
C LEU A 139 -11.23 -0.02 9.04
N LEU A 140 -11.97 -0.73 8.21
CA LEU A 140 -13.10 -1.56 8.65
C LEU A 140 -12.63 -2.76 9.48
N ALA A 141 -11.44 -3.31 9.17
CA ALA A 141 -10.82 -4.35 9.99
C ALA A 141 -10.36 -3.84 11.37
N TRP A 142 -10.27 -2.53 11.56
CA TRP A 142 -9.88 -1.91 12.82
C TRP A 142 -11.10 -1.69 13.72
N ASN A 143 -11.49 -2.75 14.42
CA ASN A 143 -12.67 -2.79 15.31
C ASN A 143 -12.69 -1.70 16.39
N GLU A 144 -11.52 -1.14 16.76
CA GLU A 144 -11.42 -0.06 17.74
C GLU A 144 -11.97 1.28 17.22
N LEU A 145 -12.04 1.50 15.90
CA LEU A 145 -12.50 2.76 15.32
C LEU A 145 -14.00 2.71 15.01
N ASN A 146 -14.71 3.81 15.27
CA ASN A 146 -16.09 3.98 14.82
C ASN A 146 -16.16 4.63 13.44
N ASP A 147 -17.36 4.70 12.85
CA ASP A 147 -17.56 5.24 11.51
C ASP A 147 -17.06 6.69 11.36
N ARG A 148 -17.26 7.55 12.37
CA ARG A 148 -16.79 8.94 12.32
C ARG A 148 -15.26 9.03 12.31
N ASP A 149 -14.60 8.15 13.06
CA ASP A 149 -13.13 8.09 13.07
C ASP A 149 -12.61 7.63 11.70
N ARG A 150 -13.22 6.59 11.14
CA ARG A 150 -12.90 6.07 9.81
C ARG A 150 -13.10 7.14 8.73
N ASP A 151 -14.27 7.78 8.71
CA ASP A 151 -14.60 8.85 7.78
C ASP A 151 -13.58 9.99 7.85
N TRP A 152 -13.20 10.40 9.06
CA TRP A 152 -12.19 11.44 9.25
C TRP A 152 -10.82 11.01 8.72
N MET A 153 -10.39 9.78 8.98
CA MET A 153 -9.11 9.24 8.49
C MET A 153 -9.06 9.12 6.96
N ILE A 154 -10.20 8.75 6.35
CA ILE A 154 -10.37 8.68 4.89
C ILE A 154 -10.40 10.08 4.26
N ALA A 155 -11.04 11.05 4.91
CA ALA A 155 -11.12 12.41 4.40
C ALA A 155 -9.79 13.18 4.54
N THR A 156 -8.99 12.84 5.55
CA THR A 156 -7.78 13.60 5.91
C THR A 156 -6.51 13.08 5.23
N GLY A 157 -6.44 11.77 4.99
CA GLY A 157 -5.26 11.16 4.39
C GLY A 157 -5.26 11.19 2.86
N GLU A 158 -4.14 10.77 2.29
CA GLU A 158 -3.93 10.68 0.86
C GLU A 158 -3.15 9.41 0.49
N SER A 159 -3.45 8.85 -0.69
CA SER A 159 -2.70 7.73 -1.24
C SER A 159 -1.36 8.21 -1.79
N LYS A 160 -0.27 7.52 -1.46
CA LYS A 160 1.08 7.77 -1.96
C LYS A 160 1.70 6.49 -2.49
N GLU A 161 2.18 6.52 -3.73
CA GLU A 161 2.98 5.41 -4.25
C GLU A 161 4.45 5.66 -3.92
N ILE A 162 5.10 4.60 -3.47
CA ILE A 162 6.49 4.54 -3.05
C ILE A 162 7.22 3.59 -4.02
N PRO A 163 8.07 4.11 -4.92
CA PRO A 163 8.78 3.28 -5.88
C PRO A 163 9.70 2.27 -5.21
N ALA A 164 9.91 1.12 -5.84
CA ALA A 164 10.88 0.12 -5.40
C ALA A 164 12.25 0.76 -5.15
N GLY A 165 12.84 0.47 -3.99
CA GLY A 165 14.12 1.02 -3.57
C GLY A 165 14.05 2.39 -2.87
N HIS A 166 12.90 3.08 -2.89
CA HIS A 166 12.76 4.36 -2.22
C HIS A 166 12.64 4.20 -0.70
N VAL A 167 13.32 5.07 0.05
CA VAL A 167 13.25 5.10 1.50
C VAL A 167 12.07 5.99 1.91
N LEU A 168 11.09 5.39 2.60
CA LEU A 168 9.92 6.09 3.11
C LEU A 168 10.21 6.80 4.44
N ILE A 169 10.97 6.14 5.31
CA ILE A 169 11.35 6.66 6.63
C ILE A 169 12.86 6.46 6.81
N HIS A 170 13.55 7.52 7.21
CA HIS A 170 14.96 7.45 7.60
C HIS A 170 15.09 7.34 9.12
N GLU A 171 15.94 6.43 9.58
CA GLU A 171 16.32 6.34 11.00
C GLU A 171 16.89 7.69 11.48
N GLY A 172 16.49 8.10 12.70
CA GLY A 172 16.97 9.34 13.32
C GLY A 172 16.38 10.64 12.75
N GLN A 173 15.60 10.59 11.66
CA GLN A 173 15.01 11.78 11.04
C GLN A 173 13.53 11.95 11.37
N SER A 174 13.10 13.17 11.70
CA SER A 174 11.69 13.46 12.00
C SER A 174 10.77 13.05 10.86
N ILE A 175 9.67 12.36 11.19
CA ILE A 175 8.59 12.06 10.23
C ILE A 175 7.43 13.04 10.40
N ASN A 176 6.80 13.37 9.28
CA ASN A 176 5.70 14.33 9.19
C ASN A 176 4.35 13.66 8.88
N ALA A 177 4.30 12.34 8.81
CA ALA A 177 3.06 11.61 8.57
C ALA A 177 3.09 10.22 9.23
N LEU A 178 1.89 9.70 9.51
CA LEU A 178 1.64 8.28 9.76
C LEU A 178 1.32 7.62 8.43
N TYR A 179 1.83 6.41 8.21
CA TYR A 179 1.54 5.65 6.99
C TYR A 179 0.83 4.34 7.31
N ILE A 180 -0.06 3.91 6.42
CA ILE A 180 -0.71 2.59 6.44
C ILE A 180 -0.40 1.94 5.09
N VAL A 181 0.16 0.73 5.09
CA VAL A 181 0.46 0.04 3.83
C VAL A 181 -0.86 -0.44 3.20
N LEU A 182 -1.14 0.03 1.99
CA LEU A 182 -2.29 -0.42 1.20
C LEU A 182 -1.88 -1.44 0.15
N ASP A 183 -0.62 -1.38 -0.30
CA ASP A 183 -0.07 -2.31 -1.27
C ASP A 183 1.46 -2.37 -1.17
N GLY A 184 2.02 -3.52 -1.56
CA GLY A 184 3.44 -3.78 -1.67
C GLY A 184 4.07 -4.21 -0.34
N ILE A 185 5.39 -4.41 -0.41
CA ILE A 185 6.21 -4.83 0.73
C ILE A 185 7.23 -3.75 1.05
N LEU A 186 7.23 -3.32 2.32
CA LEU A 186 8.28 -2.46 2.86
C LEU A 186 9.21 -3.26 3.75
N THR A 187 10.51 -2.96 3.72
CA THR A 187 11.52 -3.53 4.62
C THR A 187 11.80 -2.55 5.74
N VAL A 188 12.03 -3.04 6.95
CA VAL A 188 12.53 -2.26 8.09
C VAL A 188 13.96 -2.68 8.36
N SER A 189 14.88 -1.73 8.55
CA SER A 189 16.30 -1.98 8.83
C SER A 189 16.85 -0.98 9.84
N VAL A 190 17.89 -1.37 10.58
CA VAL A 190 18.53 -0.52 11.60
C VAL A 190 20.01 -0.36 11.30
N GLU A 191 20.49 0.88 11.28
CA GLU A 191 21.87 1.22 10.95
C GLU A 191 22.87 0.63 11.95
N ALA A 192 22.53 0.66 13.25
CA ALA A 192 23.34 0.04 14.30
C ALA A 192 23.62 -1.45 14.06
N TRP A 193 22.78 -2.12 13.25
CA TRP A 193 22.92 -3.52 12.87
C TRP A 193 23.38 -3.68 11.41
N LYS A 194 24.21 -2.75 10.93
CA LYS A 194 24.76 -2.72 9.55
C LYS A 194 23.67 -2.72 8.48
N SER A 195 22.55 -2.02 8.74
CA SER A 195 21.38 -1.95 7.85
C SER A 195 20.79 -3.33 7.52
N ARG A 196 20.93 -4.29 8.43
CA ARG A 196 20.28 -5.59 8.31
C ARG A 196 18.76 -5.41 8.33
N GLU A 197 18.07 -6.12 7.46
CA GLU A 197 16.61 -6.22 7.47
C GLU A 197 16.16 -6.89 8.77
N ILE A 198 15.27 -6.21 9.50
CA ILE A 198 14.72 -6.65 10.78
C ILE A 198 13.20 -6.86 10.76
N ALA A 199 12.50 -6.44 9.71
CA ALA A 199 11.10 -6.78 9.51
C ALA A 199 10.69 -6.51 8.07
N ARG A 200 9.55 -7.09 7.68
CA ARG A 200 8.80 -6.70 6.50
C ARG A 200 7.42 -6.24 6.92
N LEU A 201 6.94 -5.18 6.27
CA LEU A 201 5.63 -4.62 6.46
C LEU A 201 4.81 -4.83 5.19
N SER A 202 3.55 -5.21 5.37
CA SER A 202 2.62 -5.59 4.30
C SER A 202 1.24 -4.95 4.51
N ASN A 203 0.30 -5.23 3.60
CA ASN A 203 -1.04 -4.64 3.60
C ASN A 203 -1.69 -4.61 5.00
N GLY A 204 -2.23 -3.46 5.36
CA GLY A 204 -2.91 -3.21 6.63
C GLY A 204 -2.00 -2.76 7.77
N GLU A 205 -0.68 -2.90 7.64
CA GLU A 205 0.25 -2.51 8.70
C GLU A 205 0.46 -1.00 8.78
N VAL A 206 0.53 -0.51 10.02
CA VAL A 206 0.86 0.88 10.34
C VAL A 206 2.38 1.04 10.41
N VAL A 207 2.86 2.16 9.85
CA VAL A 207 4.27 2.51 9.75
C VAL A 207 4.49 3.91 10.31
N GLY A 208 5.53 4.04 11.15
CA GLY A 208 5.90 5.30 11.79
C GLY A 208 5.14 5.59 13.09
N GLU A 209 4.28 4.65 13.51
CA GLU A 209 3.46 4.68 14.72
C GLU A 209 4.29 5.02 15.97
N MET A 210 5.52 4.53 16.05
CA MET A 210 6.39 4.69 17.21
C MET A 210 6.77 6.15 17.47
N SER A 211 6.93 6.95 16.42
CA SER A 211 7.28 8.37 16.54
C SER A 211 6.13 9.19 17.15
N PHE A 212 4.88 8.74 16.98
CA PHE A 212 3.70 9.35 17.60
C PHE A 212 3.55 8.97 19.08
N VAL A 213 3.96 7.76 19.43
CA VAL A 213 3.87 7.27 20.81
C VAL A 213 4.88 7.99 21.71
N LYS A 214 6.15 8.13 21.28
CA LYS A 214 7.23 8.61 22.14
C LYS A 214 7.79 10.00 21.83
N ASP A 215 7.27 10.69 20.82
CA ASP A 215 7.80 11.98 20.33
C ASP A 215 9.33 11.97 20.13
N HIS A 216 9.83 10.86 19.58
CA HIS A 216 11.23 10.70 19.20
C HIS A 216 11.32 10.42 17.69
N PRO A 217 12.47 10.70 17.06
CA PRO A 217 12.71 10.29 15.68
C PRO A 217 12.60 8.76 15.53
N PRO A 218 12.25 8.23 14.34
CA PRO A 218 12.18 6.81 14.06
C PRO A 218 13.48 6.09 14.44
N SER A 219 13.35 4.91 15.03
CA SER A 219 14.48 4.07 15.42
C SER A 219 14.96 3.11 14.32
N ALA A 220 14.35 3.18 13.13
CA ALA A 220 14.64 2.31 12.02
C ALA A 220 14.33 3.01 10.69
N THR A 221 15.02 2.55 9.64
CA THR A 221 14.79 2.94 8.26
C THR A 221 13.74 2.03 7.63
N VAL A 222 12.77 2.61 6.92
CA VAL A 222 11.74 1.87 6.17
C VAL A 222 11.91 2.15 4.68
N LYS A 223 12.03 1.09 3.88
CA LYS A 223 12.31 1.16 2.43
C LYS A 223 11.37 0.26 1.66
N ALA A 224 10.87 0.70 0.51
CA ALA A 224 10.05 -0.14 -0.35
C ALA A 224 10.91 -1.20 -1.07
N LEU A 225 10.53 -2.48 -0.94
CA LEU A 225 11.17 -3.58 -1.66
C LEU A 225 10.70 -3.63 -3.11
N GLU A 226 9.43 -3.32 -3.32
CA GLU A 226 8.75 -3.23 -4.61
C GLU A 226 7.92 -1.95 -4.70
N ASP A 227 7.35 -1.65 -5.87
CA ASP A 227 6.44 -0.51 -5.99
C ASP A 227 5.26 -0.71 -5.05
N SER A 228 5.11 0.18 -4.09
CA SER A 228 4.19 0.05 -2.96
C SER A 228 3.24 1.24 -2.90
N ILE A 229 2.11 1.10 -2.22
CA ILE A 229 1.15 2.18 -1.99
C ILE A 229 0.86 2.28 -0.50
N VAL A 230 0.92 3.51 0.01
CA VAL A 230 0.64 3.81 1.41
C VAL A 230 -0.43 4.89 1.53
N TRP A 231 -1.28 4.78 2.54
CA TRP A 231 -2.14 5.87 2.98
C TRP A 231 -1.38 6.75 3.96
N SER A 232 -1.18 8.02 3.62
CA SER A 232 -0.44 9.00 4.41
C SER A 232 -1.41 9.92 5.14
N ILE A 233 -1.30 10.01 6.47
CA ILE A 233 -2.04 11.00 7.29
C ILE A 233 -1.02 11.97 7.88
N ASP A 234 -1.19 13.25 7.58
CA ASP A 234 -0.31 14.31 8.08
C ASP A 234 -0.25 14.32 9.62
N ARG A 235 0.97 14.43 10.15
CA ARG A 235 1.25 14.36 11.59
C ARG A 235 0.60 15.51 12.34
N ALA A 236 0.67 16.73 11.84
CA ALA A 236 0.10 17.88 12.52
C ALA A 236 -1.43 17.77 12.60
N LYS A 237 -2.08 17.33 11.51
CA LYS A 237 -3.53 17.08 11.51
C LYS A 237 -3.93 15.96 12.48
N LEU A 238 -3.17 14.86 12.51
CA LEU A 238 -3.43 13.75 13.43
C LEU A 238 -3.22 14.15 14.89
N THR A 239 -2.12 14.82 15.21
CA THR A 239 -1.86 15.34 16.56
C THR A 239 -2.97 16.28 17.01
N HIS A 240 -3.38 17.23 16.16
CA HIS A 240 -4.48 18.13 16.48
C HIS A 240 -5.79 17.38 16.75
N LYS A 241 -6.12 16.35 15.95
CA LYS A 241 -7.31 15.52 16.16
C LYS A 241 -7.23 14.73 17.48
N LEU A 242 -6.06 14.19 17.84
CA LEU A 242 -5.84 13.48 19.10
C LEU A 242 -6.01 14.42 20.32
N GLU A 243 -5.61 15.68 20.21
CA GLU A 243 -5.76 16.67 21.28
C GLU A 243 -7.21 17.14 21.45
N GLN A 244 -7.92 17.37 20.33
CA GLN A 244 -9.28 17.92 20.35
C GLN A 244 -10.36 16.88 20.61
N ASP A 245 -10.11 15.60 20.30
CA ASP A 245 -11.07 14.51 20.49
C ASP A 245 -10.45 13.39 21.35
N PRO A 246 -10.53 13.52 22.69
CA PRO A 246 -10.00 12.52 23.62
C PRO A 246 -10.60 11.12 23.42
N ARG A 247 -11.82 11.03 22.89
CA ARG A 247 -12.49 9.74 22.64
C ARG A 247 -11.87 9.04 21.41
N PHE A 248 -11.62 9.79 20.35
CA PHE A 248 -10.83 9.32 19.21
C PHE A 248 -9.43 8.91 19.68
N ALA A 249 -8.76 9.74 20.48
CA ALA A 249 -7.43 9.44 20.99
C ALA A 249 -7.39 8.12 21.77
N ALA A 250 -8.35 7.86 22.65
CA ALA A 250 -8.42 6.60 23.39
C ALA A 250 -8.57 5.39 22.45
N ARG A 251 -9.45 5.45 21.44
CA ARG A 251 -9.63 4.37 20.44
C ARG A 251 -8.38 4.18 19.58
N PHE A 252 -7.80 5.28 19.12
CA PHE A 252 -6.60 5.27 18.29
C PHE A 252 -5.38 4.72 19.04
N TYR A 253 -5.16 5.09 20.30
CA TYR A 253 -4.07 4.52 21.09
C TYR A 253 -4.27 3.03 21.42
N ARG A 254 -5.51 2.58 21.66
CA ARG A 254 -5.80 1.14 21.81
C ARG A 254 -5.50 0.35 20.54
N LEU A 255 -5.88 0.90 19.39
CA LEU A 255 -5.53 0.33 18.10
C LEU A 255 -4.01 0.16 17.96
N LEU A 256 -3.23 1.22 18.24
CA LEU A 256 -1.77 1.14 18.19
C LEU A 256 -1.21 0.12 19.18
N ALA A 257 -1.81 0.02 20.38
CA ALA A 257 -1.45 -0.99 21.37
C ALA A 257 -1.62 -2.40 20.82
N ALA A 258 -2.78 -2.69 20.23
CA ALA A 258 -3.10 -3.98 19.64
C ALA A 258 -2.14 -4.32 18.49
N ALA A 259 -1.92 -3.39 17.56
CA ALA A 259 -1.01 -3.60 16.44
C ALA A 259 0.45 -3.87 16.88
N ILE A 260 0.93 -3.15 17.90
CA ILE A 260 2.26 -3.38 18.46
C ILE A 260 2.33 -4.71 19.21
N ALA A 261 1.30 -5.05 19.99
CA ALA A 261 1.23 -6.32 20.71
C ALA A 261 1.23 -7.52 19.75
N ASP A 262 0.45 -7.46 18.66
CA ASP A 262 0.42 -8.49 17.62
C ASP A 262 1.82 -8.67 16.99
N ARG A 263 2.48 -7.55 16.65
CA ARG A 263 3.83 -7.59 16.08
C ARG A 263 4.86 -8.21 17.04
N ILE A 264 4.77 -7.91 18.33
CA ILE A 264 5.62 -8.51 19.37
C ILE A 264 5.34 -10.01 19.54
N HIS A 265 4.06 -10.38 19.59
CA HIS A 265 3.65 -11.76 19.78
C HIS A 265 4.13 -12.65 18.62
N LEU A 266 3.96 -12.19 17.38
CA LEU A 266 4.42 -12.89 16.17
C LEU A 266 5.95 -12.99 16.13
N THR A 267 6.65 -11.94 16.55
CA THR A 267 8.11 -11.95 16.70
C THR A 267 8.56 -12.98 17.73
N THR A 268 7.89 -13.03 18.88
CA THR A 268 8.24 -13.93 19.98
C THR A 268 8.01 -15.39 19.60
N ILE A 269 6.88 -15.67 18.94
CA ILE A 269 6.57 -17.01 18.40
C ILE A 269 7.65 -17.45 17.42
N SER A 270 7.97 -16.65 16.40
CA SER A 270 8.93 -17.09 15.39
C SER A 270 10.35 -17.26 15.95
N LEU A 271 10.74 -16.56 17.02
CA LEU A 271 12.00 -16.82 17.73
C LEU A 271 11.96 -18.14 18.54
N LEU A 272 10.86 -18.43 19.23
CA LEU A 272 10.67 -19.67 19.99
C LEU A 272 10.65 -20.92 19.10
N TYR A 273 10.10 -20.81 17.88
CA TYR A 273 10.12 -21.90 16.90
C TYR A 273 11.50 -22.09 16.27
N PHE A 274 12.25 -21.00 16.03
CA PHE A 274 13.64 -21.08 15.58
C PHE A 274 14.57 -21.74 16.61
N GLU A 275 14.35 -21.51 17.91
CA GLU A 275 15.13 -22.19 18.97
C GLU A 275 14.80 -23.68 19.09
N LYS A 276 13.56 -24.11 18.81
CA LYS A 276 13.18 -25.54 18.86
C LYS A 276 13.77 -26.37 17.72
N GLU A 277 13.92 -25.81 16.52
CA GLU A 277 14.51 -26.53 15.37
C GLU A 277 16.01 -26.86 15.55
N TYR A 278 16.72 -26.14 16.43
CA TYR A 278 18.13 -26.39 16.73
C TYR A 278 18.36 -27.29 17.97
N GLN A 279 17.30 -27.88 18.54
CA GLN A 279 17.37 -28.72 19.75
C GLN A 279 16.74 -30.12 19.57
N ILE A 280 16.57 -30.63 18.34
CA ILE A 280 16.09 -31.99 18.11
C ILE A 280 17.20 -32.87 17.53
N GLU A 281 17.95 -33.53 18.41
CA GLU A 281 18.60 -34.82 18.10
C GLU A 281 17.58 -35.93 18.43
N ASP A 282 16.58 -36.16 17.58
CA ASP A 282 15.72 -37.36 17.65
C ASP A 282 15.31 -37.82 16.24
N PRO A 283 15.74 -39.01 15.77
CA PRO A 283 15.47 -39.48 14.42
C PRO A 283 14.04 -39.99 14.15
N MET A 284 13.09 -39.84 15.08
CA MET A 284 11.77 -40.50 14.97
C MET A 284 10.52 -39.62 15.15
N ALA A 285 10.55 -38.36 14.71
CA ALA A 285 9.34 -37.54 14.56
C ALA A 285 8.91 -37.40 13.08
N THR A 286 8.68 -38.53 12.42
CA THR A 286 8.04 -38.54 11.09
C THR A 286 6.53 -38.37 11.27
N ASN A 287 5.94 -37.39 10.58
CA ASN A 287 4.50 -37.12 10.40
C ASN A 287 3.80 -36.14 11.36
N LEU A 288 4.25 -34.90 11.41
CA LEU A 288 3.32 -33.77 11.56
C LEU A 288 3.19 -33.07 10.20
N LYS A 289 2.04 -33.27 9.55
CA LYS A 289 1.69 -32.61 8.28
C LYS A 289 1.56 -31.10 8.51
N ILE A 290 2.32 -30.35 7.73
CA ILE A 290 2.39 -28.87 7.72
C ILE A 290 1.11 -28.23 7.15
N ASP A 291 0.16 -29.02 6.64
CA ASP A 291 -0.97 -28.52 5.82
C ASP A 291 -2.17 -27.96 6.61
N GLU A 292 -2.22 -28.06 7.95
CA GLU A 292 -3.37 -27.57 8.74
C GLU A 292 -3.16 -26.20 9.41
N LEU A 293 -1.99 -25.57 9.26
CA LEU A 293 -1.73 -24.20 9.77
C LEU A 293 -1.84 -23.11 8.67
N THR A 294 -2.18 -23.48 7.44
CA THR A 294 -2.14 -22.58 6.27
C THR A 294 -3.50 -22.09 5.76
N THR A 295 -4.61 -22.33 6.47
CA THR A 295 -5.96 -21.99 5.98
C THR A 295 -6.60 -20.74 6.59
N SER A 296 -5.83 -19.89 7.29
CA SER A 296 -6.26 -18.52 7.62
C SER A 296 -5.22 -17.50 7.18
N SER A 297 -5.31 -17.11 5.91
CA SER A 297 -4.80 -15.89 5.26
C SER A 297 -3.52 -15.22 5.79
N HIS A 298 -2.51 -15.20 4.90
CA HIS A 298 -1.58 -14.06 4.72
C HIS A 298 -0.51 -13.77 5.77
N TYR A 299 0.27 -14.75 6.23
CA TYR A 299 1.49 -14.43 6.98
C TYR A 299 2.65 -15.39 6.71
N ARG A 300 3.70 -14.87 6.05
CA ARG A 300 5.01 -15.52 5.94
C ARG A 300 6.01 -14.66 6.71
N PHE A 301 6.18 -14.96 8.01
CA PHE A 301 7.06 -14.23 8.91
C PHE A 301 8.51 -14.73 8.84
N MET A 302 9.46 -13.79 8.86
CA MET A 302 10.77 -13.98 9.49
C MET A 302 10.85 -12.97 10.65
N ALA A 303 11.00 -13.44 11.89
CA ALA A 303 11.10 -12.59 13.08
C ALA A 303 12.48 -11.98 13.31
N THR A 304 12.49 -10.85 14.02
CA THR A 304 13.71 -10.28 14.61
C THR A 304 13.40 -9.67 15.99
N PRO A 305 14.29 -9.80 16.99
CA PRO A 305 13.95 -9.61 18.40
C PRO A 305 13.76 -8.14 18.75
N ILE A 306 12.56 -7.79 19.19
CA ILE A 306 12.34 -6.58 19.98
C ILE A 306 12.84 -6.92 21.39
N ASN A 307 13.83 -6.17 21.91
CA ASN A 307 14.31 -6.36 23.28
C ASN A 307 13.13 -6.24 24.27
N LYS A 308 13.01 -7.19 25.22
CA LYS A 308 11.99 -7.22 26.28
C LYS A 308 11.88 -5.89 27.06
N ASP A 309 12.98 -5.17 27.23
CA ASP A 309 12.97 -3.86 27.91
C ASP A 309 12.33 -2.76 27.06
N SER A 310 12.54 -2.82 25.74
CA SER A 310 11.89 -1.91 24.81
C SER A 310 10.39 -2.17 24.78
N ILE A 311 9.96 -3.44 24.77
CA ILE A 311 8.54 -3.86 24.82
C ILE A 311 7.82 -3.28 26.04
N LYS A 312 8.34 -3.51 27.25
CA LYS A 312 7.73 -3.00 28.50
C LYS A 312 7.63 -1.47 28.51
N THR A 313 8.62 -0.81 27.91
CA THR A 313 8.61 0.65 27.78
C THR A 313 7.53 1.13 26.82
N TYR A 314 7.27 0.41 25.72
CA TYR A 314 6.20 0.75 24.77
C TYR A 314 4.82 0.54 25.38
N GLU A 315 4.58 -0.62 25.99
CA GLU A 315 3.32 -0.93 26.67
C GLU A 315 3.00 0.12 27.72
N LYS A 316 3.99 0.53 28.53
CA LYS A 316 3.81 1.56 29.54
C LYS A 316 3.42 2.92 28.94
N VAL A 317 4.13 3.40 27.91
CA VAL A 317 3.82 4.71 27.30
C VAL A 317 2.44 4.72 26.65
N ILE A 318 2.06 3.65 25.97
CA ILE A 318 0.74 3.52 25.35
C ILE A 318 -0.35 3.46 26.42
N LEU A 319 -0.12 2.69 27.49
CA LEU A 319 -1.03 2.61 28.62
C LEU A 319 -1.19 3.97 29.32
N ASP A 320 -0.10 4.70 29.53
CA ASP A 320 -0.11 6.03 30.16
C ASP A 320 -0.87 7.04 29.28
N LYS A 321 -0.63 7.06 27.97
CA LYS A 321 -1.40 7.91 27.03
C LYS A 321 -2.87 7.51 26.94
N THR A 322 -3.17 6.22 26.96
CA THR A 322 -4.56 5.72 26.96
C THR A 322 -5.27 6.11 28.25
N LYS A 323 -4.62 5.94 29.41
CA LYS A 323 -5.14 6.37 30.72
C LYS A 323 -5.35 7.88 30.76
N ALA A 324 -4.39 8.68 30.28
CA ALA A 324 -4.54 10.13 30.19
C ALA A 324 -5.76 10.52 29.35
N ALA A 325 -5.96 9.90 28.18
CA ALA A 325 -7.12 10.14 27.33
C ALA A 325 -8.46 9.72 27.98
N LEU A 326 -8.45 8.67 28.82
CA LEU A 326 -9.63 8.20 29.56
C LEU A 326 -9.94 9.05 30.80
N LEU A 327 -8.92 9.53 31.52
CA LEU A 327 -9.04 10.44 32.66
C LEU A 327 -9.65 11.78 32.25
N ILE A 328 -9.26 12.32 31.09
CA ILE A 328 -9.86 13.53 30.51
C ILE A 328 -11.38 13.35 30.23
N ASN A 329 -11.85 12.12 30.04
CA ASN A 329 -13.27 11.79 29.82
C ASN A 329 -14.03 11.39 31.11
N GLY A 330 -13.39 11.37 32.28
CA GLY A 330 -14.03 10.94 33.53
C GLY A 330 -14.46 9.46 33.55
N VAL A 331 -13.86 8.61 32.69
CA VAL A 331 -14.23 7.19 32.56
C VAL A 331 -13.56 6.32 33.63
N ILE A 332 -12.50 6.82 34.27
CA ILE A 332 -11.82 6.18 35.39
C ILE A 332 -11.68 7.27 36.46
N GLU A 333 -12.28 7.10 37.64
CA GLU A 333 -12.02 7.98 38.79
C GLU A 333 -10.55 7.83 39.22
N SER A 334 -9.95 8.96 39.62
CA SER A 334 -8.51 9.18 39.84
C SER A 334 -7.83 8.18 40.77
#